data_AF-A0A7X5CY84-F1
#
_entry.id   AF-A0A7X5CY84-F1
#
_cell.length_a   1.000
_cell.length_b   1.000
_cell.length_c   1.000
_cell.angle_alpha   90.00
_cell.angle_beta   90.00
_cell.angle_gamma   90.00
#
_symmetry.space_group_name_H-M   'P 1'
#
loop_
_entity.id
_entity.type
_entity.pdbx_description
1 polymer ?
#
loop_
_entity_poly.entity_id
_entity_poly.type
_entity_poly.pdbx_seq_one_letter_code
_entity_poly.pdbx_strand_id
1 'polypeptide(L)'
;MKIKDFKPGQTVYSLSRTRGRTTEHFIKRYTVLSVGRKYVKAAPEGSQNPDEFFLHEETDDYLTENTTWRERTKLFLTEAAANDDIEKDMLRSWLMKSTEGYKILNYTLGQLRAVKEILEG
;
A
#
# COMPACT_ATOMS: atom_id res chain seq x y z
N MET A 1 -6.02 8.83 5.13
CA MET A 1 -6.07 8.11 6.43
C MET A 1 -5.70 9.03 7.60
N LYS A 2 -6.19 8.83 8.84
CA LYS A 2 -5.69 9.55 10.03
C LYS A 2 -5.41 8.61 11.21
N ILE A 3 -4.40 8.93 12.03
CA ILE A 3 -4.03 8.17 13.24
C ILE A 3 -5.23 7.97 14.19
N LYS A 4 -6.10 8.98 14.30
CA LYS A 4 -7.28 8.96 15.16
C LYS A 4 -8.40 8.02 14.72
N ASP A 5 -8.32 7.49 13.49
CA ASP A 5 -9.31 6.56 12.95
C ASP A 5 -9.12 5.15 13.52
N PHE A 6 -7.97 4.89 14.16
CA PHE A 6 -7.63 3.64 14.83
C PHE A 6 -8.12 3.62 16.28
N LYS A 7 -8.49 2.45 16.79
CA LYS A 7 -8.93 2.25 18.19
C LYS A 7 -8.24 1.03 18.80
N PRO A 8 -7.82 1.08 20.08
CA PRO A 8 -7.32 -0.10 20.78
C PRO A 8 -8.30 -1.29 20.71
N GLY A 9 -7.78 -2.49 20.48
CA GLY A 9 -8.55 -3.73 20.30
C GLY A 9 -9.12 -3.93 18.90
N GLN A 10 -9.04 -2.95 18.00
CA GLN A 10 -9.52 -3.07 16.62
C GLN A 10 -8.63 -4.01 15.80
N THR A 11 -9.26 -4.86 14.97
CA THR A 11 -8.55 -5.58 13.89
C THR A 11 -8.22 -4.65 12.73
N VAL A 12 -6.96 -4.69 12.29
CA VAL A 12 -6.40 -3.94 11.17
C VAL A 12 -5.54 -4.88 10.33
N TYR A 13 -5.08 -4.42 9.16
CA TYR A 13 -4.46 -5.28 8.16
C TYR A 13 -3.08 -4.75 7.78
N SER A 14 -2.04 -5.54 8.06
CA SER A 14 -0.67 -5.26 7.65
C SER A 14 -0.41 -5.85 6.27
N LEU A 15 0.12 -5.03 5.36
CA LEU A 15 0.60 -5.44 4.05
C LEU A 15 2.12 -5.37 4.02
N SER A 16 2.74 -6.53 3.82
CA SER A 16 4.17 -6.65 3.53
C SER A 16 4.37 -7.14 2.11
N ARG A 17 5.52 -6.78 1.53
CA ARG A 17 5.91 -7.22 0.19
C ARG A 17 7.25 -7.91 0.27
N THR A 18 7.43 -8.95 -0.55
CA THR A 18 8.73 -9.57 -0.77
C THR A 18 9.08 -9.40 -2.23
N ARG A 19 10.25 -8.81 -2.50
CA ARG A 19 10.76 -8.63 -3.86
C ARG A 19 11.78 -9.71 -4.18
N GLY A 20 11.44 -10.56 -5.14
CA GLY A 20 12.35 -11.54 -5.74
C GLY A 20 12.26 -11.48 -7.26
N ARG A 21 12.24 -12.65 -7.92
CA ARG A 21 11.90 -12.73 -9.36
C ARG A 21 10.48 -12.26 -9.64
N THR A 22 9.59 -12.46 -8.67
CA THR A 22 8.21 -11.98 -8.63
C THR A 22 8.03 -11.11 -7.38
N THR A 23 7.06 -10.20 -7.44
CA THR A 23 6.63 -9.44 -6.25
C THR A 23 5.48 -10.19 -5.61
N GLU A 24 5.66 -10.62 -4.37
CA GLU A 24 4.64 -11.28 -3.58
C GLU A 24 4.10 -10.34 -2.50
N HIS A 25 2.78 -10.37 -2.31
CA HIS A 25 2.06 -9.54 -1.36
C HIS A 25 1.48 -10.42 -0.26
N PHE A 26 1.67 -10.01 0.99
CA PHE A 26 1.14 -10.73 2.15
C PHE A 26 0.33 -9.78 3.01
N ILE A 27 -0.95 -10.08 3.17
CA ILE A 27 -1.85 -9.41 4.11
C ILE A 27 -1.92 -10.25 5.38
N LYS A 28 -1.72 -9.62 6.54
CA LYS A 28 -1.84 -10.24 7.87
C LYS A 28 -2.77 -9.44 8.75
N ARG A 29 -3.58 -10.14 9.55
CA ARG A 29 -4.40 -9.52 10.60
C ARG A 29 -3.52 -9.06 11.75
N TYR A 30 -3.73 -7.82 12.17
CA TYR A 30 -3.09 -7.19 13.31
C TYR A 30 -4.18 -6.70 14.27
N THR A 31 -3.83 -6.57 15.53
CA THR A 31 -4.66 -5.95 16.56
C THR A 31 -3.98 -4.67 17.03
N VAL A 32 -4.72 -3.56 17.03
CA VAL A 32 -4.24 -2.29 17.58
C VAL A 32 -4.10 -2.42 19.10
N LEU A 33 -2.89 -2.24 19.63
CA LEU A 33 -2.64 -2.29 21.06
C LEU A 33 -2.79 -0.91 21.71
N SER A 34 -2.31 0.14 21.05
CA SER A 34 -2.45 1.51 21.53
C SER A 34 -2.36 2.54 20.40
N VAL A 35 -2.95 3.71 20.63
CA VAL A 35 -2.96 4.84 19.69
C VAL A 35 -2.39 6.05 20.40
N GLY A 36 -1.22 6.50 19.97
CA GLY A 36 -0.57 7.71 20.44
C GLY A 36 -0.84 8.90 19.51
N ARG A 37 -0.18 10.03 19.80
CA ARG A 37 -0.32 11.24 18.97
C ARG A 37 0.28 11.07 17.57
N LYS A 38 1.43 10.41 17.47
CA LYS A 38 2.19 10.22 16.22
C LYS A 38 2.14 8.78 15.70
N TYR A 39 1.99 7.80 16.59
CA TYR A 39 2.16 6.40 16.28
C TYR A 39 0.93 5.59 16.69
N VAL A 40 0.58 4.60 15.86
CA VAL A 40 -0.28 3.48 16.23
C VAL A 40 0.62 2.29 16.51
N LYS A 41 0.45 1.64 17.67
CA LYS A 41 1.14 0.38 17.99
C LYS A 41 0.19 -0.76 17.70
N ALA A 42 0.56 -1.66 16.80
CA ALA A 42 -0.23 -2.83 16.44
C ALA A 42 0.65 -4.06 16.37
N ALA A 43 0.11 -5.21 16.74
CA ALA A 43 0.83 -6.49 16.72
C ALA A 43 0.08 -7.50 15.85
N PRO A 44 0.78 -8.47 15.23
CA PRO A 44 0.14 -9.63 14.62
C PRO A 44 -0.82 -10.30 15.60
N GLU A 45 -1.92 -10.85 15.10
CA GLU A 45 -2.87 -11.60 15.93
C GLU A 45 -2.15 -12.70 16.75
N GLY A 46 -2.36 -12.72 18.06
CA GLY A 46 -1.68 -13.64 18.98
C GLY A 46 -0.30 -13.18 19.50
N SER A 47 0.24 -12.07 19.00
CA SER A 47 1.49 -11.45 19.50
C SER A 47 1.21 -10.30 20.47
N GLN A 48 2.08 -10.14 21.46
CA GLN A 48 2.12 -8.96 22.36
C GLN A 48 3.24 -7.97 22.01
N ASN A 49 4.08 -8.29 21.01
CA ASN A 49 5.15 -7.41 20.55
C ASN A 49 4.64 -6.51 19.44
N PRO A 50 4.41 -5.21 19.68
CA PRO A 50 3.90 -4.30 18.66
C PRO A 50 5.00 -3.84 17.71
N ASP A 51 4.62 -3.70 16.45
CA ASP A 51 5.26 -2.78 15.52
C ASP A 51 4.63 -1.38 15.68
N GLU A 52 5.41 -0.34 15.39
CA GLU A 52 4.95 1.05 15.44
C GLU A 52 4.69 1.57 14.03
N PHE A 53 3.56 2.22 13.81
CA PHE A 53 3.14 2.73 12.51
C PHE A 53 2.83 4.22 12.59
N PHE A 54 3.17 4.98 11.55
CA PHE A 54 2.93 6.42 11.47
C PHE A 54 2.39 6.81 10.10
N LEU A 55 1.70 7.95 10.02
CA LEU A 55 1.27 8.51 8.76
C LEU A 55 2.48 9.20 8.10
N HIS A 56 2.92 8.74 6.93
CA HIS A 56 4.09 9.30 6.25
C HIS A 56 3.73 10.57 5.50
N GLU A 57 2.70 10.51 4.66
CA GLU A 57 2.10 11.66 3.99
C GLU A 57 0.62 11.83 4.37
N GLU A 58 0.13 13.08 4.44
CA GLU A 58 -1.28 13.35 4.80
C GLU A 58 -2.28 12.74 3.80
N THR A 59 -1.82 12.52 2.57
CA THR A 59 -2.57 11.92 1.47
C THR A 59 -2.53 10.40 1.46
N ASP A 60 -1.75 9.76 2.33
CA ASP A 60 -1.68 8.30 2.37
C ASP A 60 -3.00 7.69 2.87
N ASP A 61 -3.36 6.56 2.26
CA ASP A 61 -4.51 5.73 2.66
C ASP A 61 -4.14 4.64 3.69
N TYR A 62 -2.89 4.62 4.15
CA TYR A 62 -2.33 3.67 5.10
C TYR A 62 -1.36 4.34 6.08
N LEU A 63 -1.04 3.65 7.17
CA LEU A 63 0.13 3.99 8.00
C LEU A 63 1.34 3.18 7.55
N THR A 64 2.53 3.72 7.73
CA THR A 64 3.80 3.09 7.38
C THR A 64 4.53 2.67 8.65
N GLU A 65 5.11 1.48 8.63
CA GLU A 65 5.92 0.96 9.73
C GLU A 65 7.16 1.83 10.00
N ASN A 66 7.39 2.14 11.26
CA ASN A 66 8.55 2.88 11.76
C ASN A 66 9.77 1.95 11.91
N THR A 67 10.32 1.52 10.78
CA THR A 67 11.54 0.71 10.73
C THR A 67 12.52 1.21 9.65
N THR A 68 13.80 0.91 9.82
CA THR A 68 14.88 1.28 8.90
C THR A 68 15.68 0.09 8.37
N TRP A 69 15.53 -1.11 8.97
CA TRP A 69 16.35 -2.29 8.65
C TRP A 69 15.65 -3.33 7.77
N ARG A 70 14.37 -3.12 7.42
CA ARG A 70 13.59 -3.99 6.54
C ARG A 70 12.68 -3.18 5.62
N GLU A 71 12.12 -3.83 4.59
CA GLU A 71 11.04 -3.22 3.81
C GLU A 71 9.87 -2.92 4.75
N ARG A 72 9.46 -1.64 4.78
CA ARG A 72 8.43 -1.15 5.69
C ARG A 72 7.09 -1.75 5.31
N THR A 73 6.39 -2.28 6.30
CA THR A 73 5.01 -2.72 6.11
C THR A 73 4.04 -1.54 6.13
N LYS A 74 2.91 -1.70 5.44
CA LYS A 74 1.80 -0.75 5.45
C LYS A 74 0.70 -1.28 6.36
N LEU A 75 -0.04 -0.40 7.03
CA LEU A 75 -1.17 -0.76 7.90
C LEU A 75 -2.45 -0.07 7.43
N PHE A 76 -3.46 -0.88 7.15
CA PHE A 76 -4.76 -0.46 6.63
C PHE A 76 -5.88 -0.73 7.65
N LEU A 77 -6.93 0.10 7.61
CA LEU A 77 -8.14 -0.11 8.43
C LEU A 77 -8.93 -1.34 7.99
N THR A 78 -8.92 -1.67 6.69
CA THR A 78 -9.71 -2.76 6.11
C THR A 78 -8.87 -3.62 5.18
N GLU A 79 -9.29 -4.87 5.03
CA GLU A 79 -8.70 -5.80 4.08
C GLU A 79 -8.89 -5.34 2.63
N ALA A 80 -10.07 -4.77 2.34
CA ALA A 80 -10.38 -4.21 1.02
C ALA A 80 -9.36 -3.12 0.64
N ALA A 81 -9.07 -2.17 1.52
CA ALA A 81 -8.09 -1.12 1.24
C ALA A 81 -6.67 -1.67 1.00
N ALA A 82 -6.30 -2.74 1.70
CA ALA A 82 -5.02 -3.42 1.44
C ALA A 82 -5.01 -4.11 0.06
N ASN A 83 -6.10 -4.75 -0.34
CA ASN A 83 -6.24 -5.36 -1.67
C ASN A 83 -6.27 -4.30 -2.78
N ASP A 84 -6.95 -3.17 -2.58
CA ASP A 84 -6.97 -2.05 -3.52
C ASP A 84 -5.56 -1.48 -3.74
N ASP A 85 -4.74 -1.37 -2.68
CA ASP A 85 -3.33 -0.94 -2.80
C ASP A 85 -2.49 -1.95 -3.60
N ILE A 86 -2.74 -3.25 -3.42
CA ILE A 86 -2.11 -4.32 -4.19
C ILE A 86 -2.49 -4.21 -5.68
N GLU A 87 -3.79 -4.08 -5.99
CA GLU A 87 -4.27 -3.94 -7.35
C GLU A 87 -3.72 -2.67 -8.02
N LYS A 88 -3.74 -1.55 -7.31
CA LYS A 88 -3.16 -0.28 -7.78
C LYS A 88 -1.68 -0.41 -8.12
N ASP A 89 -0.91 -1.13 -7.31
CA ASP A 89 0.51 -1.41 -7.56
C ASP A 89 0.72 -2.29 -8.80
N MET A 90 -0.12 -3.32 -8.96
CA MET A 90 -0.09 -4.20 -10.13
C MET A 90 -0.46 -3.45 -11.42
N LEU A 91 -1.50 -2.62 -11.40
CA LEU A 91 -1.91 -1.79 -12.54
C LEU A 91 -0.84 -0.78 -12.92
N ARG A 92 -0.20 -0.12 -11.93
CA ARG A 92 0.95 0.78 -12.18
C ARG A 92 2.11 0.04 -12.85
N SER A 93 2.45 -1.14 -12.33
CA SER A 93 3.51 -1.98 -12.89
C SER A 93 3.21 -2.44 -14.32
N TRP A 94 1.96 -2.85 -14.58
CA TRP A 94 1.50 -3.21 -15.91
C TRP A 94 1.55 -2.02 -16.87
N LEU A 95 1.08 -0.85 -16.44
CA LEU A 95 1.07 0.36 -17.25
C LEU A 95 2.49 0.75 -17.65
N MET A 96 3.42 0.83 -16.67
CA MET A 96 4.83 1.11 -16.92
C MET A 96 5.44 0.17 -17.96
N LYS A 97 5.18 -1.14 -17.83
CA LYS A 97 5.67 -2.16 -18.78
C LYS A 97 5.03 -2.03 -20.16
N SER A 98 3.77 -1.62 -20.21
CA SER A 98 3.03 -1.45 -21.47
C SER A 98 3.49 -0.21 -22.21
N THR A 99 3.83 0.86 -21.48
CA THR A 99 4.35 2.12 -21.98
C THR A 99 5.89 2.16 -22.01
N GLU A 100 6.56 1.00 -22.10
CA GLU A 100 8.01 0.98 -22.37
C GLU A 100 8.28 1.60 -23.75
N GLY A 101 9.37 2.36 -23.89
CA GLY A 101 9.61 3.19 -25.07
C GLY A 101 9.48 2.46 -26.42
N TYR A 102 9.99 1.22 -26.52
CA TYR A 102 9.88 0.43 -27.75
C TYR A 102 8.45 -0.05 -28.05
N LYS A 103 7.59 -0.20 -27.03
CA LYS A 103 6.17 -0.56 -27.24
C LYS A 103 5.35 0.64 -27.68
N ILE A 104 5.65 1.82 -27.14
CA ILE A 104 4.99 3.08 -27.52
C ILE A 104 5.14 3.33 -29.03
N LEU A 105 6.31 3.04 -29.60
CA LEU A 105 6.56 3.18 -31.04
C LEU A 105 5.62 2.33 -31.91
N ASN A 106 5.07 1.24 -31.37
CA ASN A 106 4.16 0.34 -32.08
C ASN A 106 2.68 0.76 -31.92
N TYR A 107 2.37 1.79 -31.13
CA TYR A 107 1.00 2.25 -30.96
C TYR A 107 0.55 3.10 -32.15
N THR A 108 -0.67 2.84 -32.59
CA THR A 108 -1.32 3.62 -33.63
C THR A 108 -1.64 5.03 -33.13
N LEU A 109 -1.77 5.98 -34.06
CA LEU A 109 -2.20 7.35 -33.73
C LEU A 109 -3.54 7.38 -32.95
N GLY A 110 -4.46 6.45 -33.26
CA GLY A 110 -5.74 6.32 -32.56
C GLY A 110 -5.58 5.91 -31.09
N GLN A 111 -4.71 4.93 -30.81
CA GLN A 111 -4.40 4.51 -29.44
C GLN A 111 -3.74 5.63 -28.63
N LEU A 112 -2.80 6.36 -29.24
CA LEU A 112 -2.12 7.48 -28.59
C LEU A 112 -3.11 8.62 -28.25
N ARG A 113 -4.07 8.91 -29.14
CA ARG A 113 -5.14 9.89 -28.88
C ARG A 113 -6.04 9.46 -27.73
N ALA A 114 -6.46 8.19 -27.68
CA ALA A 114 -7.30 7.67 -26.60
C ALA A 114 -6.59 7.73 -25.24
N VAL A 115 -5.29 7.38 -25.19
CA VAL A 115 -4.50 7.49 -23.96
C VAL A 115 -4.36 8.95 -23.53
N LYS A 116 -4.14 9.89 -24.47
CA LYS A 116 -4.06 11.32 -24.18
C LYS A 116 -5.34 11.84 -23.54
N GLU A 117 -6.50 11.47 -24.09
CA GLU A 117 -7.82 11.85 -23.55
C GLU A 117 -7.98 11.36 -22.10
N ILE A 118 -7.65 10.09 -21.82
CA ILE A 118 -7.75 9.53 -20.46
C ILE A 118 -6.82 10.24 -19.47
N LEU A 119 -5.61 10.61 -19.89
CA LEU A 119 -4.60 11.21 -19.00
C LEU A 119 -4.80 12.71 -18.77
N GLU A 120 -5.38 13.42 -19.74
CA GLU A 120 -5.59 14.87 -19.64
C GLU A 120 -6.97 15.24 -19.10
N GLY A 121 -7.97 14.35 -19.20
CA GLY A 121 -9.33 14.57 -18.70
C GLY A 121 -10.20 15.35 -19.68
#